data_AF-A0AAV5TDE6-F1
#
_entry.id   AF-A0AAV5TDE6-F1
#
_cell.length_a   1.000
_cell.length_b   1.000
_cell.length_c   1.000
_cell.angle_alpha   90.00
_cell.angle_beta   90.00
_cell.angle_gamma   90.00
#
_symmetry.space_group_name_H-M   'P 1'
#
loop_
_entity.id
_entity.type
_entity.pdbx_description
1 polymer ?
#
loop_
_entity_poly.entity_id
_entity_poly.type
_entity_poly.pdbx_seq_one_letter_code
_entity_poly.pdbx_strand_id
1 'polypeptide(L)'
;FFKQTSGFTAAEMARVDCYRMDVIFVLAGFAFFFFAVAIVAVIWLALHIFIILRDTRICMSEKTRSFHKTMTKALLIQAVVFLFFLIAPLLSAFIIFLRNLDFSLLYLAAFMSLHSVVHTASVFGTTPPYRRFL
;
A
#
# COMPACT_ATOMS: atom_id res chain seq x y z
N PHE A 1 -2.50 26.88 11.19
CA PHE A 1 -1.39 27.76 11.65
C PHE A 1 -0.18 26.85 11.84
N PHE A 2 0.67 26.69 10.83
CA PHE A 2 1.85 25.83 10.92
C PHE A 2 2.93 26.57 11.72
N LYS A 3 3.48 25.93 12.76
CA LYS A 3 4.67 26.41 13.45
C LYS A 3 5.78 26.57 12.41
N GLN A 4 6.17 27.81 12.20
CA GLN A 4 7.30 28.19 11.35
C GLN A 4 8.52 27.38 11.82
N THR A 5 9.11 26.59 10.93
CA THR A 5 10.34 25.84 11.22
C THR A 5 11.43 26.87 11.53
N SER A 6 11.79 26.99 12.80
CA SER A 6 12.79 27.95 13.26
C SER A 6 14.13 27.64 12.59
N GLY A 7 14.60 28.53 11.71
CA GLY A 7 15.90 28.39 11.03
C GLY A 7 15.90 28.69 9.54
N PHE A 8 14.74 28.80 8.88
CA PHE A 8 14.65 29.14 7.46
C PHE A 8 14.15 30.56 7.23
N THR A 9 14.78 31.27 6.30
CA THR A 9 14.32 32.58 5.84
C THR A 9 13.05 32.45 4.98
N ALA A 10 12.26 33.53 4.87
CA ALA A 10 11.08 33.55 4.00
C ALA A 10 11.44 33.27 2.52
N ALA A 11 12.62 33.68 2.06
CA ALA A 11 13.12 33.41 0.72
C ALA A 11 13.48 31.93 0.51
N GLU A 12 14.03 31.25 1.53
CA GLU A 12 14.28 29.81 1.48
C GLU A 12 12.97 29.02 1.51
N MET A 13 12.00 29.42 2.34
CA MET A 13 10.67 28.81 2.34
C MET A 13 9.94 29.02 1.00
N ALA A 14 10.12 30.16 0.34
CA ALA A 14 9.52 30.44 -0.97
C ALA A 14 10.15 29.65 -2.12
N ARG A 15 11.38 29.12 -1.96
CA ARG A 15 12.04 28.24 -2.94
C ARG A 15 11.64 26.78 -2.80
N VAL A 16 11.06 26.40 -1.67
CA VAL A 16 10.62 25.02 -1.42
C VAL A 16 9.18 24.90 -1.89
N ASP A 17 8.98 24.49 -3.15
CA ASP A 17 7.67 24.24 -3.77
C ASP A 17 6.76 23.28 -2.96
N CYS A 18 7.35 22.55 -2.00
CA CYS A 18 6.66 21.64 -1.07
C CYS A 18 5.65 22.33 -0.12
N TYR A 19 5.53 23.65 -0.13
CA TYR A 19 4.55 24.38 0.69
C TYR A 19 3.24 24.73 -0.04
N ARG A 20 3.11 24.38 -1.33
CA ARG A 20 1.86 24.51 -2.08
C ARG A 20 0.86 23.44 -1.66
N MET A 21 0.21 23.69 -0.51
CA MET A 21 -0.78 22.81 0.10
C MET A 21 -1.96 22.51 -0.83
N ASP A 22 -2.30 23.43 -1.72
CA ASP A 22 -3.29 23.26 -2.79
C ASP A 22 -2.92 22.12 -3.73
N VAL A 23 -1.68 22.09 -4.23
CA VAL A 23 -1.19 21.05 -5.13
C VAL A 23 -1.07 19.71 -4.41
N ILE A 24 -0.59 19.72 -3.17
CA ILE A 24 -0.49 18.52 -2.33
C ILE A 24 -1.87 17.91 -2.09
N PHE A 25 -2.90 18.73 -1.87
CA PHE A 25 -4.26 18.24 -1.64
C PHE A 25 -4.85 17.58 -2.89
N VAL A 26 -4.64 18.20 -4.06
CA VAL A 26 -5.07 17.63 -5.35
C VAL A 26 -4.34 16.31 -5.60
N LEU A 27 -3.03 16.27 -5.40
CA LEU A 27 -2.23 15.06 -5.57
C LEU A 27 -2.67 13.94 -4.60
N ALA A 28 -2.91 14.27 -3.33
CA ALA A 28 -3.40 13.33 -2.34
C ALA A 28 -4.79 12.80 -2.72
N GLY A 29 -5.69 13.67 -3.19
CA GLY A 29 -7.01 13.27 -3.69
C GLY A 29 -6.93 12.31 -4.87
N PHE A 30 -6.09 12.60 -5.86
CA PHE A 30 -5.83 11.67 -6.98
C PHE A 30 -5.24 10.36 -6.51
N ALA A 31 -4.27 10.40 -5.58
CA ALA A 31 -3.66 9.20 -5.03
C ALA A 31 -4.72 8.31 -4.35
N PHE A 32 -5.58 8.86 -3.50
CA PHE A 32 -6.68 8.12 -2.89
C PHE A 32 -7.67 7.55 -3.92
N PHE A 33 -7.99 8.31 -4.97
CA PHE A 33 -8.89 7.84 -6.02
C PHE A 33 -8.31 6.63 -6.77
N PHE A 34 -7.09 6.74 -7.31
CA PHE A 34 -6.44 5.63 -8.00
C PHE A 34 -6.24 4.43 -7.08
N PHE A 35 -6.00 4.69 -5.80
CA PHE A 35 -5.89 3.65 -4.79
C PHE A 35 -7.20 2.88 -4.59
N ALA A 36 -8.32 3.59 -4.45
CA ALA A 36 -9.64 2.96 -4.33
C ALA A 36 -9.97 2.12 -5.57
N VAL A 37 -9.66 2.63 -6.76
CA VAL A 37 -9.81 1.89 -8.03
C VAL A 37 -8.96 0.61 -8.03
N ALA A 38 -7.70 0.69 -7.57
CA ALA A 38 -6.82 -0.46 -7.46
C ALA A 38 -7.36 -1.53 -6.49
N ILE A 39 -7.90 -1.14 -5.33
CA ILE A 39 -8.54 -2.09 -4.40
C ILE A 39 -9.71 -2.80 -5.09
N VAL A 40 -10.59 -2.05 -5.74
CA VAL A 40 -11.75 -2.64 -6.43
C VAL A 40 -11.30 -3.62 -7.51
N ALA A 41 -10.28 -3.26 -8.30
CA ALA A 41 -9.71 -4.14 -9.32
C ALA A 41 -9.12 -5.42 -8.72
N VAL A 42 -8.40 -5.33 -7.59
CA VAL A 42 -7.83 -6.50 -6.89
C VAL A 42 -8.92 -7.40 -6.32
N ILE A 43 -9.95 -6.84 -5.70
CA ILE A 43 -11.10 -7.61 -5.20
C ILE A 43 -11.82 -8.30 -6.36
N TRP A 44 -12.08 -7.58 -7.45
CA TRP A 44 -12.72 -8.13 -8.64
C TRP A 44 -11.88 -9.26 -9.25
N LEU A 45 -10.57 -9.07 -9.38
CA LEU A 45 -9.65 -10.10 -9.88
C LEU A 45 -9.64 -11.33 -8.95
N ALA A 46 -9.60 -11.13 -7.63
CA ALA A 46 -9.65 -12.23 -6.67
C ALA A 46 -10.96 -13.02 -6.78
N LEU A 47 -12.10 -12.33 -6.83
CA LEU A 47 -13.42 -12.94 -7.01
C LEU A 47 -13.49 -13.69 -8.35
N HIS A 48 -13.01 -13.09 -9.43
CA HIS A 48 -12.96 -13.72 -10.75
C HIS A 48 -12.11 -15.00 -10.75
N ILE A 49 -10.93 -14.99 -10.12
CA ILE A 49 -10.09 -16.18 -9.93
C ILE A 49 -10.84 -17.24 -9.11
N PHE A 50 -11.52 -16.85 -8.03
CA PHE A 50 -12.31 -17.77 -7.23
C PHE A 50 -13.47 -18.40 -8.01
N ILE A 51 -14.17 -17.62 -8.84
CA ILE A 51 -15.24 -18.10 -9.72
C ILE A 51 -14.68 -19.10 -10.74
N ILE A 52 -13.60 -18.74 -11.44
CA ILE A 52 -12.93 -19.65 -12.38
C ILE A 52 -12.54 -20.96 -11.69
N LEU A 53 -11.94 -20.89 -10.49
CA LEU A 53 -11.57 -22.07 -9.70
C LEU A 53 -12.76 -22.89 -9.20
N ARG A 54 -13.92 -22.25 -9.02
CA ARG A 54 -15.17 -22.92 -8.62
C ARG A 54 -15.79 -23.66 -9.80
N ASP A 55 -15.82 -23.04 -10.98
CA ASP A 55 -16.43 -23.62 -12.19
C ASP A 55 -15.53 -24.67 -12.86
N THR A 56 -14.21 -24.54 -12.76
CA THR A 56 -13.25 -25.54 -13.29
C THR A 56 -13.11 -26.81 -12.44
N ARG A 57 -14.00 -27.03 -11.44
CA ARG A 57 -14.03 -28.27 -10.63
C ARG A 57 -14.18 -29.56 -11.45
N ILE A 58 -14.53 -29.48 -12.73
CA ILE A 58 -14.76 -30.65 -13.59
C ILE A 58 -13.50 -31.05 -14.40
N CYS A 59 -12.47 -30.21 -14.55
CA CYS A 59 -11.31 -30.54 -15.41
C CYS A 59 -9.93 -30.06 -14.92
N MET A 60 -9.78 -29.69 -13.65
CA MET A 60 -8.50 -29.18 -13.13
C MET A 60 -7.74 -30.26 -12.36
N SER A 61 -6.48 -30.51 -12.75
CA SER A 61 -5.63 -31.47 -12.02
C SER A 61 -5.45 -31.07 -10.56
N GLU A 62 -5.35 -32.05 -9.66
CA GLU A 62 -5.16 -31.82 -8.22
C GLU A 62 -3.92 -30.95 -7.93
N LYS A 63 -2.87 -31.12 -8.74
CA LYS A 63 -1.63 -30.34 -8.67
C LYS A 63 -1.86 -28.86 -8.98
N THR A 64 -2.63 -28.55 -10.04
CA THR A 64 -2.96 -27.17 -10.41
C THR A 64 -3.84 -26.52 -9.34
N ARG A 65 -4.81 -27.25 -8.78
CA ARG A 65 -5.67 -26.75 -7.69
C ARG A 65 -4.86 -26.38 -6.44
N SER A 66 -3.91 -27.22 -6.03
CA SER A 66 -3.01 -26.94 -4.90
C SER A 66 -2.12 -25.73 -5.16
N PHE A 67 -1.61 -25.58 -6.39
CA PHE A 67 -0.84 -24.42 -6.80
C PHE A 67 -1.64 -23.13 -6.71
N HIS A 68 -2.86 -23.07 -7.26
CA HIS A 68 -3.69 -21.87 -7.17
C HIS A 68 -4.05 -21.50 -5.73
N LYS A 69 -4.40 -22.47 -4.87
CA LYS A 69 -4.64 -22.19 -3.44
C LYS A 69 -3.42 -21.55 -2.77
N THR A 70 -2.22 -22.06 -3.06
CA THR A 70 -0.97 -21.51 -2.52
C THR A 70 -0.72 -20.10 -3.04
N MET A 71 -0.91 -19.88 -4.34
CA MET A 71 -0.73 -18.57 -4.96
C MET A 71 -1.74 -17.54 -4.44
N THR A 72 -3.01 -17.90 -4.28
CA THR A 72 -4.03 -17.02 -3.68
C THR A 72 -3.69 -16.66 -2.24
N LYS A 73 -3.18 -17.61 -1.44
CA LYS A 73 -2.70 -17.32 -0.08
C LYS A 73 -1.52 -16.34 -0.08
N ALA A 74 -0.57 -16.51 -1.01
CA ALA A 74 0.56 -15.59 -1.17
C ALA A 74 0.11 -14.17 -1.50
N LEU A 75 -0.80 -14.04 -2.49
CA LEU A 75 -1.38 -12.76 -2.88
C LEU A 75 -2.13 -12.09 -1.73
N LEU A 76 -2.87 -12.86 -0.93
CA LEU A 76 -3.56 -12.34 0.25
C LEU A 76 -2.57 -11.76 1.28
N ILE A 77 -1.47 -12.48 1.56
CA ILE A 77 -0.43 -12.01 2.50
C ILE A 77 0.21 -10.72 1.98
N GLN A 78 0.56 -10.66 0.69
CA GLN A 78 1.15 -9.47 0.07
C GLN A 78 0.17 -8.28 0.11
N ALA A 79 -1.12 -8.51 -0.15
CA ALA A 79 -2.15 -7.49 -0.05
C ALA A 79 -2.30 -6.95 1.39
N VAL A 80 -2.22 -7.82 2.40
CA VAL A 80 -2.26 -7.40 3.81
C VAL A 80 -1.05 -6.54 4.18
N VAL A 81 0.16 -6.92 3.74
CA VAL A 81 1.39 -6.12 3.95
C VAL A 81 1.22 -4.73 3.35
N PHE A 82 0.74 -4.65 2.11
CA PHE A 82 0.47 -3.39 1.43
C PHE A 82 -0.54 -2.50 2.16
N LEU A 83 -1.68 -3.08 2.59
CA LEU A 83 -2.71 -2.36 3.35
C LEU A 83 -2.17 -1.82 4.67
N PHE A 84 -1.37 -2.62 5.39
CA PHE A 84 -0.86 -2.23 6.70
C PHE A 84 0.26 -1.19 6.62
N PHE A 85 1.25 -1.39 5.74
CA PHE A 85 2.45 -0.54 5.71
C PHE A 85 2.32 0.70 4.82
N LEU A 86 1.35 0.76 3.89
CA LEU A 86 1.13 1.95 3.07
C LEU A 86 -0.20 2.63 3.38
N ILE A 87 -1.29 1.87 3.51
CA ILE A 87 -2.63 2.48 3.60
C ILE A 87 -3.01 2.96 4.97
N ALA A 88 -2.76 2.16 6.00
CA ALA A 88 -2.97 2.63 7.36
C ALA A 88 -2.19 3.92 7.67
N PRO A 89 -0.88 4.06 7.35
CA PRO A 89 -0.15 5.31 7.59
C PRO A 89 -0.57 6.47 6.68
N LEU A 90 -0.95 6.24 5.42
CA LEU A 90 -1.48 7.30 4.56
C LEU A 90 -2.84 7.83 5.06
N LEU A 91 -3.76 6.94 5.45
CA LEU A 91 -5.03 7.33 6.06
C LEU A 91 -4.80 8.06 7.39
N SER A 92 -3.86 7.58 8.21
CA SER A 92 -3.50 8.25 9.46
C SER A 92 -2.92 9.65 9.22
N ALA A 93 -2.04 9.82 8.23
CA ALA A 93 -1.50 11.12 7.84
C ALA A 93 -2.61 12.07 7.40
N PHE A 94 -3.56 11.59 6.60
CA PHE A 94 -4.70 12.37 6.16
C PHE A 94 -5.62 12.77 7.32
N ILE A 95 -5.88 11.88 8.28
CA ILE A 95 -6.67 12.17 9.49
C ILE A 95 -5.96 13.20 10.37
N ILE A 96 -4.66 13.01 10.63
CA ILE A 96 -3.82 13.95 11.39
C ILE A 96 -3.88 15.34 10.76
N PHE A 97 -3.77 15.41 9.44
CA PHE A 97 -3.87 16.65 8.69
C PHE A 97 -5.26 17.30 8.81
N LEU A 98 -6.34 16.56 8.53
CA LEU A 98 -7.71 17.09 8.62
C LEU A 98 -8.10 17.56 10.03
N ARG A 99 -7.60 16.87 11.06
CA ARG A 99 -7.84 17.22 12.46
C ARG A 99 -6.85 18.24 13.00
N ASN A 100 -5.88 18.67 12.19
CA ASN A 100 -4.79 19.57 12.57
C ASN A 100 -4.10 19.12 13.88
N LEU A 101 -3.79 17.83 13.98
CA LEU A 101 -3.11 17.26 15.14
C LEU A 101 -1.61 17.56 15.07
N ASP A 102 -1.02 17.96 16.19
CA ASP A 102 0.43 18.14 16.35
C ASP A 102 1.12 16.76 16.44
N PHE A 103 1.24 16.08 15.30
CA PHE A 103 1.94 14.80 15.19
C PHE A 103 2.98 14.86 14.08
N SER A 104 4.18 14.34 14.33
CA SER A 104 5.25 14.34 13.34
C SER A 104 4.98 13.30 12.25
N LEU A 105 4.76 13.76 11.02
CA LEU A 105 4.60 12.92 9.83
C LEU A 105 5.86 12.08 9.52
N LEU A 106 7.01 12.44 10.10
CA LEU A 106 8.26 11.72 9.95
C LEU A 106 8.16 10.27 10.45
N TYR A 107 7.40 10.03 11.53
CA TYR A 107 7.20 8.68 12.06
C TYR A 107 6.41 7.80 11.08
N LEU A 108 5.39 8.38 10.41
CA LEU A 108 4.62 7.67 9.40
C LEU A 108 5.45 7.40 8.15
N ALA A 109 6.26 8.36 7.71
CA ALA A 109 7.18 8.18 6.59
C ALA A 109 8.23 7.09 6.88
N ALA A 110 8.81 7.10 8.08
CA ALA A 110 9.73 6.05 8.52
C ALA A 110 9.05 4.68 8.54
N PHE A 111 7.83 4.59 9.07
CA PHE A 111 7.04 3.36 9.04
C PHE A 111 6.74 2.86 7.62
N MET A 112 6.34 3.75 6.72
CA MET A 112 6.12 3.42 5.29
C MET A 112 7.39 2.93 4.60
N SER A 113 8.57 3.41 4.99
CA SER A 113 9.84 2.95 4.42
C SER A 113 10.13 1.47 4.70
N LEU A 114 9.58 0.90 5.79
CA LEU A 114 9.67 -0.53 6.10
C LEU A 114 8.88 -1.41 5.13
N HIS A 115 7.92 -0.83 4.39
CA HIS A 115 7.10 -1.57 3.42
C HIS A 115 7.96 -2.36 2.43
N SER A 116 9.00 -1.73 1.85
CA SER A 116 9.80 -2.38 0.81
C SER A 116 10.51 -3.63 1.32
N VAL A 117 11.05 -3.57 2.54
CA VAL A 117 11.73 -4.69 3.21
C VAL A 117 10.74 -5.80 3.53
N VAL A 118 9.62 -5.47 4.18
CA VAL A 118 8.62 -6.47 4.58
C VAL A 118 7.92 -7.08 3.37
N HIS A 119 7.60 -6.28 2.35
CA HIS A 119 7.04 -6.76 1.09
C HIS A 119 8.00 -7.75 0.42
N THR A 120 9.28 -7.39 0.30
CA THR A 120 10.30 -8.29 -0.27
C THR A 120 10.41 -9.59 0.50
N ALA A 121 10.47 -9.53 1.84
CA ALA A 121 10.48 -10.72 2.69
C ALA A 121 9.20 -11.57 2.51
N SER A 122 8.03 -10.94 2.40
CA SER A 122 6.76 -11.62 2.16
C SER A 122 6.73 -12.32 0.81
N VAL A 123 7.26 -11.70 -0.25
CA VAL A 123 7.35 -12.29 -1.58
C VAL A 123 8.27 -13.51 -1.54
N PHE A 124 9.46 -13.40 -0.96
CA PHE A 124 10.38 -14.53 -0.84
C PHE A 124 9.79 -15.69 -0.01
N GLY A 125 9.14 -15.38 1.11
CA GLY A 125 8.54 -16.40 1.98
C GLY A 125 7.31 -17.10 1.37
N THR A 126 6.55 -16.39 0.52
CA THR A 126 5.29 -16.91 -0.03
C THR A 126 5.42 -17.51 -1.44
N THR A 127 6.47 -17.16 -2.19
CA THR A 127 6.63 -17.55 -3.59
C THR A 127 7.40 -18.89 -3.70
N PRO A 128 6.78 -19.97 -4.22
CA PRO A 128 7.34 -21.33 -4.15
C PRO A 128 8.75 -21.55 -4.73
N PRO A 129 9.18 -20.90 -5.83
CA PRO A 129 10.54 -21.04 -6.36
C PRO A 129 11.62 -20.66 -5.35
N TYR A 130 11.40 -19.57 -4.58
CA TYR A 130 12.40 -19.06 -3.66
C TYR A 130 12.47 -19.86 -2.35
N ARG A 131 11.35 -20.46 -1.95
CA ARG A 131 11.28 -21.37 -0.79
C ARG A 131 12.14 -22.63 -0.90
N ARG A 132 12.59 -23.00 -2.09
CA ARG A 132 13.48 -24.17 -2.26
C ARG A 132 14.94 -23.87 -1.94
N PHE A 133 15.30 -22.59 -1.84
CA PHE A 133 16.66 -22.13 -1.60
C PHE A 133 16.89 -21.59 -0.18
N LEU A 134 15.82 -21.52 0.63
CA LEU A 134 15.83 -21.19 2.06
C LEU A 134 15.71 -22.48 2.88
#